data_AF-A0A7X7IPF1-F1
#
_entry.id   AF-A0A7X7IPF1-F1
#
_cell.length_a   1.000
_cell.length_b   1.000
_cell.length_c   1.000
_cell.angle_alpha   90.00
_cell.angle_beta   90.00
_cell.angle_gamma   90.00
#
_symmetry.space_group_name_H-M   'P 1'
#
loop_
_entity.id
_entity.type
_entity.pdbx_description
1 polymer ?
#
loop_
_entity_poly.entity_id
_entity_poly.type
_entity_poly.pdbx_seq_one_letter_code
_entity_poly.pdbx_strand_id
1 'polypeptide(L)'
;MAIKKDHTPQVYSYLALRKAVGWIGILLPFVLVVGHLVLFRGESVLTNMSAYYHTGMRDVFVGAICAIALFLFFYRGYDWWDNSSANLAGLSALGVAFFPTVKEGPWDWIAWVHFSCAAFFLVILALISIFLFTRREKRPTEMKIKRNLVYRACGIIMLVALASIEVFFLFFNGIGSDSRFVLVAETVILMAFGISWLTKGGTLYPDKPVIKKNMENEEKLIKVFIGPEPTALLLMKRLEEIGVKSLIKNDSILGYLGGNPVNVDLYILEDDMDKATHLIDEFRENEEIQSEE
;
A
#
# COMPACT_ATOMS: atom_id res chain seq x y z
N MET A 1 18.18 -15.84 27.79
CA MET A 1 17.29 -14.66 27.63
C MET A 1 16.57 -14.84 26.30
N ALA A 2 15.34 -15.34 26.32
CA ALA A 2 14.60 -15.69 25.11
C ALA A 2 14.24 -14.43 24.31
N ILE A 3 14.76 -14.31 23.09
CA ILE A 3 14.35 -13.27 22.15
C ILE A 3 12.93 -13.64 21.70
N LYS A 4 11.95 -12.86 22.15
CA LYS A 4 10.52 -13.07 21.89
C LYS A 4 10.24 -13.04 20.37
N LYS A 5 9.80 -14.18 19.82
CA LYS A 5 9.53 -14.44 18.38
C LYS A 5 8.18 -13.85 17.90
N ASP A 6 7.77 -12.71 18.45
CA ASP A 6 6.34 -12.39 18.62
C ASP A 6 5.85 -11.14 17.84
N HIS A 7 6.64 -10.61 16.90
CA HIS A 7 6.32 -9.37 16.16
C HIS A 7 6.12 -9.55 14.65
N THR A 8 6.41 -10.74 14.13
CA THR A 8 6.40 -11.01 12.70
C THR A 8 4.98 -11.00 12.08
N PRO A 9 3.98 -11.72 12.63
CA PRO A 9 2.65 -11.76 12.01
C PRO A 9 1.93 -10.42 12.05
N GLN A 10 2.10 -9.61 13.11
CA GLN A 10 1.45 -8.30 13.19
C GLN A 10 2.01 -7.33 12.15
N VAL A 11 3.31 -7.40 11.83
CA VAL A 11 3.93 -6.60 10.78
C VAL A 11 3.41 -7.01 9.40
N TYR A 12 3.25 -8.30 9.12
CA TYR A 12 2.64 -8.77 7.87
C TYR A 12 1.21 -8.30 7.72
N SER A 13 0.37 -8.47 8.75
CA SER A 13 -1.01 -7.99 8.73
C SER A 13 -1.10 -6.49 8.47
N TYR A 14 -0.20 -5.71 9.07
CA TYR A 14 -0.15 -4.26 8.88
C TYR A 14 0.31 -3.83 7.47
N LEU A 15 1.29 -4.54 6.88
CA LEU A 15 1.69 -4.33 5.49
C LEU A 15 0.59 -4.75 4.51
N ALA A 16 -0.08 -5.87 4.77
CA ALA A 16 -1.20 -6.35 3.96
C ALA A 16 -2.35 -5.32 3.97
N LEU A 17 -2.65 -4.72 5.12
CA LEU A 17 -3.69 -3.69 5.22
C LEU A 17 -3.36 -2.43 4.39
N ARG A 18 -2.09 -1.99 4.39
CA ARG A 18 -1.60 -0.92 3.51
C ARG A 18 -1.76 -1.28 2.03
N LYS A 19 -1.45 -2.52 1.67
CA LYS A 19 -1.61 -3.01 0.29
C LYS A 19 -3.07 -3.04 -0.13
N ALA A 20 -3.96 -3.53 0.74
CA ALA A 20 -5.39 -3.57 0.50
C ALA A 20 -5.94 -2.16 0.23
N VAL A 21 -5.61 -1.18 1.07
CA VAL A 21 -5.99 0.24 0.86
C VAL A 21 -5.44 0.79 -0.45
N GLY A 22 -4.19 0.46 -0.79
CA GLY A 22 -3.60 0.84 -2.07
C GLY A 22 -4.35 0.28 -3.28
N TRP A 23 -4.74 -0.99 -3.22
CA TRP A 23 -5.53 -1.65 -4.25
C TRP A 23 -6.96 -1.10 -4.34
N ILE A 24 -7.61 -0.83 -3.21
CA ILE A 24 -8.92 -0.15 -3.19
C ILE A 24 -8.79 1.18 -3.95
N GLY A 25 -7.78 1.99 -3.66
CA GLY A 25 -7.54 3.25 -4.36
C GLY A 25 -7.42 3.09 -5.89
N ILE A 26 -6.60 2.14 -6.36
CA ILE A 26 -6.40 1.92 -7.80
C ILE A 26 -7.64 1.35 -8.49
N LEU A 27 -8.33 0.39 -7.86
CA LEU A 27 -9.39 -0.37 -8.52
C LEU A 27 -10.76 0.32 -8.45
N LEU A 28 -11.04 1.06 -7.37
CA LEU A 28 -12.31 1.73 -7.14
C LEU A 28 -12.86 2.48 -8.37
N PRO A 29 -12.10 3.37 -9.05
CA PRO A 29 -12.63 4.11 -10.20
C PRO A 29 -13.12 3.19 -11.32
N PHE A 30 -12.39 2.12 -11.62
CA PHE A 30 -12.75 1.17 -12.67
C PHE A 30 -13.93 0.29 -12.26
N VAL A 31 -13.95 -0.17 -11.00
CA VAL A 31 -15.05 -0.99 -10.47
C VAL A 31 -16.36 -0.21 -10.49
N LEU A 32 -16.35 1.07 -10.12
CA LEU A 32 -17.55 1.92 -10.15
C LEU A 32 -18.08 2.10 -11.58
N VAL A 33 -17.20 2.48 -12.51
CA VAL A 33 -17.55 2.70 -13.91
C VAL A 33 -18.08 1.42 -14.56
N VAL A 34 -17.30 0.33 -14.48
CA VAL A 34 -17.64 -0.95 -15.12
C VAL A 34 -18.87 -1.57 -14.45
N GLY A 35 -18.95 -1.55 -13.13
CA GLY A 35 -20.09 -2.08 -12.39
C GLY A 35 -21.39 -1.35 -12.72
N HIS A 36 -21.35 -0.02 -12.84
CA HIS A 36 -22.52 0.76 -13.26
C HIS A 36 -23.01 0.39 -14.66
N LEU A 37 -22.08 0.30 -15.63
CA LEU A 37 -22.43 0.00 -17.03
C LEU A 37 -22.91 -1.44 -17.20
N VAL A 38 -22.24 -2.41 -16.56
CA VAL A 38 -22.46 -3.84 -16.81
C VAL A 38 -23.52 -4.44 -15.89
N LEU A 39 -23.45 -4.20 -14.57
CA LEU A 39 -24.34 -4.83 -13.60
C LEU A 39 -25.67 -4.07 -13.49
N PHE A 40 -25.59 -2.74 -13.44
CA PHE A 40 -26.77 -1.88 -13.26
C PHE A 40 -27.32 -1.30 -14.56
N ARG A 41 -26.73 -1.67 -15.71
CA ARG A 41 -27.15 -1.24 -17.06
C ARG A 41 -27.29 0.28 -17.19
N GLY A 42 -26.36 1.02 -16.58
CA GLY A 42 -26.30 2.48 -16.70
C GLY A 42 -26.12 2.92 -18.14
N GLU A 43 -26.83 3.97 -18.56
CA GLU A 43 -26.84 4.43 -19.94
C GLU A 43 -25.51 5.05 -20.38
N SER A 44 -24.77 5.66 -19.43
CA SER A 44 -23.49 6.29 -19.73
C SER A 44 -22.58 6.37 -18.51
N VAL A 45 -21.30 6.64 -18.76
CA VAL A 45 -20.31 6.93 -17.71
C VAL A 45 -20.60 8.30 -17.11
N LEU A 46 -20.71 8.35 -15.78
CA LEU A 46 -20.98 9.57 -15.01
C LEU A 46 -19.79 10.55 -15.00
N THR A 47 -20.02 11.79 -14.58
CA THR A 47 -19.07 12.90 -14.72
C THR A 47 -18.00 12.97 -13.63
N ASN A 48 -18.23 12.38 -12.45
CA ASN A 48 -17.31 12.32 -11.31
C ASN A 48 -17.54 11.06 -10.46
N MET A 49 -16.61 10.74 -9.57
CA MET A 49 -16.64 9.54 -8.72
C MET A 49 -17.80 9.54 -7.73
N SER A 50 -18.06 10.69 -7.10
CA SER A 50 -19.13 10.81 -6.12
C SER A 50 -20.52 10.62 -6.74
N ALA A 51 -20.71 10.90 -8.03
CA ALA A 51 -21.99 10.70 -8.71
C ALA A 51 -22.47 9.24 -8.67
N TYR A 52 -21.54 8.27 -8.57
CA TYR A 52 -21.88 6.85 -8.42
C TYR A 52 -22.60 6.54 -7.11
N TYR A 53 -22.57 7.45 -6.13
CA TYR A 53 -23.38 7.38 -4.90
C TYR A 53 -24.88 7.24 -5.19
N HIS A 54 -25.37 7.83 -6.27
CA HIS A 54 -26.80 7.81 -6.64
C HIS A 54 -27.16 6.66 -7.59
N THR A 55 -26.28 5.68 -7.75
CA THR A 55 -26.47 4.49 -8.58
C THR A 55 -26.48 3.23 -7.72
N GLY A 56 -26.71 2.07 -8.34
CA GLY A 56 -26.53 0.78 -7.68
C GLY A 56 -25.10 0.50 -7.18
N MET A 57 -24.10 1.29 -7.61
CA MET A 57 -22.72 1.19 -7.12
C MET A 57 -22.47 1.91 -5.77
N ARG A 58 -23.51 2.51 -5.16
CA ARG A 58 -23.43 3.23 -3.88
C ARG A 58 -22.71 2.42 -2.81
N ASP A 59 -23.10 1.17 -2.61
CA ASP A 59 -22.57 0.35 -1.50
C ASP A 59 -21.09 0.04 -1.68
N VAL A 60 -20.64 -0.12 -2.93
CA VAL A 60 -19.22 -0.29 -3.26
C VAL A 60 -18.44 0.99 -3.00
N PHE A 61 -18.97 2.14 -3.43
CA PHE A 61 -18.36 3.45 -3.16
C PHE A 61 -18.24 3.71 -1.66
N VAL A 62 -19.35 3.65 -0.93
CA VAL A 62 -19.40 3.89 0.52
C VAL A 62 -18.55 2.88 1.28
N GLY A 63 -18.64 1.59 0.95
CA GLY A 63 -17.86 0.53 1.59
C GLY A 63 -16.36 0.72 1.40
N ALA A 64 -15.90 1.07 0.19
CA ALA A 64 -14.50 1.34 -0.08
C ALA A 64 -13.96 2.54 0.72
N ILE A 65 -14.70 3.64 0.75
CA ILE A 65 -14.30 4.84 1.51
C ILE A 65 -14.30 4.56 3.02
N CYS A 66 -15.29 3.82 3.54
CA CYS A 66 -15.31 3.38 4.94
C CYS A 66 -14.12 2.47 5.29
N ALA A 67 -13.73 1.55 4.41
CA ALA A 67 -12.57 0.70 4.63
C ALA A 67 -11.26 1.51 4.69
N ILE A 68 -11.11 2.50 3.79
CA ILE A 68 -9.98 3.44 3.83
C ILE A 68 -10.01 4.27 5.11
N ALA A 69 -11.17 4.79 5.51
CA ALA A 69 -11.33 5.60 6.72
C ALA A 69 -10.93 4.83 7.98
N LEU A 70 -11.45 3.60 8.13
CA LEU A 70 -11.13 2.73 9.26
C LEU A 70 -9.64 2.45 9.35
N PHE A 71 -9.01 2.12 8.22
CA PHE A 71 -7.57 1.92 8.16
C PHE A 71 -6.79 3.17 8.60
N LEU A 72 -7.20 4.36 8.15
CA LEU A 72 -6.52 5.62 8.49
C LEU A 72 -6.62 5.93 9.99
N PHE A 73 -7.71 5.61 10.68
CA PHE A 73 -7.81 5.75 12.14
C PHE A 73 -6.82 4.85 12.89
N PHE A 74 -6.55 3.65 12.37
CA PHE A 74 -5.60 2.71 12.96
C PHE A 74 -4.17 2.89 12.43
N TYR A 75 -3.97 3.80 11.47
CA TYR A 75 -2.64 4.09 10.95
C TYR A 75 -1.85 4.89 11.98
N ARG A 76 -0.97 4.19 12.71
CA ARG A 76 0.02 4.84 13.58
C ARG A 76 1.26 5.24 12.79
N GLY A 77 1.52 6.54 12.73
CA GLY A 77 2.80 7.07 12.26
C GLY A 77 3.80 7.29 13.38
N TYR A 78 4.87 8.03 13.08
CA TYR A 78 6.02 8.22 13.97
C TYR A 78 5.77 9.25 15.08
N ASP A 79 4.91 10.24 14.84
CA ASP A 79 4.62 11.29 15.81
C ASP A 79 3.13 11.67 15.87
N TRP A 80 2.84 12.69 16.68
CA TRP A 80 1.48 13.19 16.84
C TRP A 80 0.90 13.81 15.57
N TRP A 81 1.70 14.49 14.74
CA TRP A 81 1.24 15.06 13.48
C TRP A 81 0.85 13.98 12.47
N ASP A 82 1.62 12.89 12.44
CA ASP A 82 1.30 11.72 11.63
C ASP A 82 -0.08 11.13 12.01
N ASN A 83 -0.31 10.93 13.30
CA ASN A 83 -1.55 10.33 13.80
C ASN A 83 -2.75 11.27 13.62
N SER A 84 -2.58 12.56 13.91
CA SER A 84 -3.64 13.56 13.75
C SER A 84 -4.02 13.74 12.28
N SER A 85 -3.04 13.74 11.36
CA SER A 85 -3.32 13.84 9.92
C SER A 85 -4.10 12.62 9.41
N ALA A 86 -3.71 11.41 9.82
CA ALA A 86 -4.41 10.20 9.44
C ALA A 86 -5.84 10.15 10.01
N ASN A 87 -6.02 10.53 11.29
CA ASN A 87 -7.34 10.62 11.91
C ASN A 87 -8.24 11.66 11.22
N LEU A 88 -7.70 12.83 10.87
CA LEU A 88 -8.45 13.86 10.16
C LEU A 88 -8.85 13.39 8.77
N ALA A 89 -7.93 12.73 8.03
CA ALA A 89 -8.26 12.12 6.74
C ALA A 89 -9.34 11.04 6.87
N GLY A 90 -9.26 10.19 7.91
CA GLY A 90 -10.29 9.18 8.20
C GLY A 90 -11.65 9.80 8.48
N LEU A 91 -11.70 10.87 9.28
CA LEU A 91 -12.94 11.61 9.56
C LEU A 91 -13.51 12.27 8.30
N SER A 92 -12.67 12.92 7.49
CA SER A 92 -13.09 13.48 6.21
C SER A 92 -13.62 12.40 5.26
N ALA A 93 -12.98 11.22 5.20
CA ALA A 93 -13.47 10.09 4.41
C ALA A 93 -14.86 9.61 4.87
N LEU A 94 -15.12 9.52 6.18
CA LEU A 94 -16.47 9.22 6.68
C LEU A 94 -17.50 10.30 6.27
N GLY A 95 -17.09 11.57 6.24
CA GLY A 95 -17.90 12.66 5.69
C GLY A 95 -18.31 12.40 4.23
N VAL A 96 -17.37 11.98 3.38
CA VAL A 96 -17.64 11.59 1.98
C VAL A 96 -18.58 10.38 1.90
N ALA A 97 -18.39 9.39 2.77
CA ALA A 97 -19.14 8.14 2.75
C ALA A 97 -20.60 8.30 3.22
N PHE A 98 -20.84 9.11 4.25
CA PHE A 98 -22.15 9.18 4.91
C PHE A 98 -23.01 10.35 4.45
N PHE A 99 -22.43 11.41 3.90
CA PHE A 99 -23.18 12.52 3.33
C PHE A 99 -23.27 12.33 1.81
N PRO A 100 -24.46 12.20 1.20
CA PRO A 100 -24.59 12.05 -0.24
C PRO A 100 -24.12 13.30 -0.99
N THR A 101 -23.61 13.10 -2.21
CA THR A 101 -23.35 14.21 -3.15
C THR A 101 -24.64 14.74 -3.78
N VAL A 102 -24.56 15.80 -4.59
CA VAL A 102 -25.72 16.30 -5.36
C VAL A 102 -26.06 15.30 -6.48
N LYS A 103 -27.34 14.91 -6.58
CA LYS A 103 -27.85 14.15 -7.73
C LYS A 103 -28.21 15.08 -8.87
N GLU A 104 -29.13 16.00 -8.61
CA GLU A 104 -29.62 17.05 -9.49
C GLU A 104 -30.07 18.24 -8.62
N GLY A 105 -30.04 19.45 -9.16
CA GLY A 105 -30.54 20.65 -8.48
C GLY A 105 -29.47 21.46 -7.71
N PRO A 106 -29.91 22.44 -6.91
CA PRO A 106 -29.00 23.36 -6.21
C PRO A 106 -28.24 22.64 -5.08
N TRP A 107 -27.09 23.18 -4.71
CA TRP A 107 -26.28 22.68 -3.61
C TRP A 107 -26.99 22.90 -2.28
N ASP A 108 -27.31 21.83 -1.58
CA ASP A 108 -27.79 21.86 -0.21
C ASP A 108 -26.62 21.75 0.79
N TRP A 109 -26.93 21.84 2.08
CA TRP A 109 -25.90 21.79 3.12
C TRP A 109 -25.20 20.42 3.19
N ILE A 110 -25.88 19.34 2.77
CA ILE A 110 -25.33 17.98 2.75
C ILE A 110 -24.26 17.87 1.67
N ALA A 111 -24.54 18.40 0.48
CA ALA A 111 -23.57 18.51 -0.61
C ALA A 111 -22.34 19.33 -0.19
N TRP A 112 -22.54 20.46 0.47
CA TRP A 112 -21.44 21.27 0.99
C TRP A 112 -20.54 20.48 1.95
N VAL A 113 -21.13 19.70 2.85
CA VAL A 113 -20.37 18.80 3.74
C VAL A 113 -19.61 17.76 2.91
N HIS A 114 -20.27 17.06 1.99
CA HIS A 114 -19.64 16.02 1.17
C HIS A 114 -18.42 16.54 0.40
N PHE A 115 -18.58 17.64 -0.36
CA PHE A 115 -17.50 18.17 -1.20
C PHE A 115 -16.37 18.80 -0.37
N SER A 116 -16.69 19.47 0.75
CA SER A 116 -15.67 19.97 1.67
C SER A 116 -14.85 18.83 2.25
N CYS A 117 -15.52 17.77 2.72
CA CYS A 117 -14.88 16.56 3.22
C CYS A 117 -14.03 15.87 2.14
N ALA A 118 -14.50 15.79 0.90
CA ALA A 118 -13.74 15.22 -0.21
C ALA A 118 -12.45 16.01 -0.49
N ALA A 119 -12.54 17.35 -0.55
CA ALA A 119 -11.39 18.22 -0.75
C ALA A 119 -10.37 18.05 0.38
N PHE A 120 -10.80 18.12 1.65
CA PHE A 120 -9.92 17.91 2.79
C PHE A 120 -9.27 16.52 2.78
N PHE A 121 -10.06 15.48 2.52
CA PHE A 121 -9.56 14.10 2.45
C PHE A 121 -8.43 13.97 1.44
N LEU A 122 -8.64 14.39 0.18
CA LEU A 122 -7.66 14.23 -0.89
C LEU A 122 -6.41 15.10 -0.67
N VAL A 123 -6.57 16.33 -0.16
CA VAL A 123 -5.44 17.20 0.20
C VAL A 123 -4.60 16.57 1.31
N ILE A 124 -5.21 16.09 2.38
CA ILE A 124 -4.47 15.49 3.50
C ILE A 124 -3.72 14.24 3.02
N LEU A 125 -4.33 13.39 2.20
CA LEU A 125 -3.65 12.23 1.62
C LEU A 125 -2.43 12.62 0.79
N ALA A 126 -2.54 13.69 -0.01
CA ALA A 126 -1.40 14.21 -0.76
C ALA A 126 -0.28 14.70 0.17
N LEU A 127 -0.62 15.46 1.22
CA LEU A 127 0.35 15.94 2.21
C LEU A 127 1.01 14.78 2.99
N ILE A 128 0.25 13.74 3.35
CA ILE A 128 0.76 12.53 3.98
C ILE A 128 1.81 11.87 3.06
N SER A 129 1.52 11.74 1.76
CA SER A 129 2.47 11.20 0.80
C SER A 129 3.73 12.06 0.68
N ILE A 130 3.60 13.38 0.54
CA ILE A 130 4.75 14.28 0.33
C ILE A 130 5.63 14.36 1.57
N PHE A 131 5.06 14.60 2.75
CA PHE A 131 5.82 14.99 3.94
C PHE A 131 6.02 13.83 4.91
N LEU A 132 4.96 13.07 5.19
CA LEU A 132 4.98 12.01 6.19
C LEU A 132 5.78 10.81 5.71
N PHE A 133 5.48 10.35 4.49
CA PHE A 133 6.14 9.15 3.96
C PHE A 133 7.61 9.42 3.59
N THR A 134 7.98 10.68 3.34
CA THR A 134 9.34 11.06 2.97
C THR A 134 10.19 11.57 4.12
N ARG A 135 9.66 11.53 5.35
CA ARG A 135 10.35 11.99 6.56
C ARG A 135 11.77 11.42 6.62
N ARG A 136 12.73 12.31 6.93
CA ARG A 136 14.16 12.01 6.86
C ARG A 136 14.57 11.00 7.93
N GLU A 137 15.27 9.97 7.48
CA GLU A 137 16.00 9.03 8.34
C GLU A 137 17.47 9.48 8.39
N LYS A 138 18.17 9.26 9.52
CA LYS A 138 19.57 9.70 9.70
C LYS A 138 20.53 9.08 8.66
N ARG A 139 20.23 7.88 8.18
CA ARG A 139 20.99 7.14 7.14
C ARG A 139 20.00 6.35 6.27
N PRO A 140 19.38 6.99 5.25
CA PRO A 140 18.37 6.32 4.43
C PRO A 140 19.01 5.26 3.53
N THR A 141 18.32 4.14 3.32
CA THR A 141 18.72 3.11 2.35
C THR A 141 18.53 3.62 0.91
N GLU A 142 19.21 3.03 -0.07
CA GLU A 142 18.97 3.34 -1.50
C GLU A 142 17.51 3.12 -1.89
N MET A 143 16.89 2.06 -1.36
CA MET A 143 15.48 1.74 -1.59
C MET A 143 14.57 2.80 -0.96
N LYS A 144 14.90 3.29 0.25
CA LYS A 144 14.20 4.41 0.88
C LYS A 144 14.25 5.68 0.04
N ILE A 145 15.37 5.98 -0.62
CA ILE A 145 15.47 7.13 -1.54
C ILE A 145 14.51 6.96 -2.74
N LYS A 146 14.48 5.77 -3.35
CA LYS A 146 13.54 5.47 -4.45
C LYS A 146 12.07 5.57 -4.01
N ARG A 147 11.71 5.01 -2.85
CA ARG A 147 10.36 5.15 -2.28
C ARG A 147 9.99 6.61 -2.04
N ASN A 148 10.91 7.41 -1.50
CA ASN A 148 10.69 8.83 -1.26
C ASN A 148 10.42 9.61 -2.56
N LEU A 149 11.08 9.26 -3.67
CA LEU A 149 10.77 9.83 -4.98
C LEU A 149 9.32 9.50 -5.40
N VAL A 150 8.91 8.23 -5.29
CA VAL A 150 7.54 7.80 -5.61
C VAL A 150 6.52 8.57 -4.78
N TYR A 151 6.72 8.66 -3.47
CA TYR A 151 5.78 9.37 -2.59
C TYR A 151 5.64 10.86 -2.96
N ARG A 152 6.73 11.54 -3.32
CA ARG A 152 6.69 12.95 -3.77
C ARG A 152 5.98 13.09 -5.10
N ALA A 153 6.29 12.22 -6.06
CA ALA A 153 5.64 12.22 -7.38
C ALA A 153 4.13 12.02 -7.24
N CYS A 154 3.70 10.97 -6.52
CA CYS A 154 2.28 10.70 -6.25
C CYS A 154 1.60 11.88 -5.53
N GLY A 155 2.25 12.42 -4.51
CA GLY A 155 1.80 13.61 -3.79
C GLY A 155 1.54 14.83 -4.68
N ILE A 156 2.52 15.17 -5.52
CA ILE A 156 2.44 16.30 -6.45
C ILE A 156 1.36 16.05 -7.50
N ILE A 157 1.27 14.83 -8.05
CA ILE A 157 0.23 14.45 -9.01
C ILE A 157 -1.16 14.66 -8.40
N MET A 158 -1.39 14.23 -7.15
CA MET A 158 -2.67 14.45 -6.47
C MET A 158 -3.01 15.94 -6.34
N LEU A 159 -2.05 16.78 -5.91
CA LEU A 159 -2.28 18.22 -5.77
C LEU A 159 -2.51 18.92 -7.11
N VAL A 160 -1.75 18.57 -8.15
CA VAL A 160 -1.92 19.13 -9.50
C VAL A 160 -3.28 18.73 -10.09
N ALA A 161 -3.69 17.48 -9.94
CA ALA A 161 -5.00 17.02 -10.39
C ALA A 161 -6.14 17.73 -9.64
N LEU A 162 -6.04 17.90 -8.31
CA LEU A 162 -7.00 18.68 -7.52
C LEU A 162 -7.07 20.15 -7.98
N ALA A 163 -5.91 20.79 -8.15
CA ALA A 163 -5.85 22.16 -8.65
C ALA A 163 -6.45 22.27 -10.06
N SER A 164 -6.26 21.27 -10.91
CA SER A 164 -6.84 21.24 -12.26
C SER A 164 -8.37 21.14 -12.25
N ILE A 165 -8.97 20.43 -11.27
CA ILE A 165 -10.43 20.41 -11.06
C ILE A 165 -10.93 21.80 -10.69
N GLU A 166 -10.26 22.49 -9.78
CA GLU A 166 -10.63 23.86 -9.39
C GLU A 166 -10.54 24.84 -10.57
N VAL A 167 -9.43 24.80 -11.32
CA VAL A 167 -9.26 25.60 -12.55
C VAL A 167 -10.35 25.27 -13.58
N PHE A 168 -10.71 24.00 -13.72
CA PHE A 168 -11.81 23.59 -14.60
C PHE A 168 -13.14 24.27 -14.20
N PHE A 169 -13.49 24.26 -12.92
CA PHE A 169 -14.72 24.92 -12.45
C PHE A 169 -14.68 26.45 -12.51
N LEU A 170 -13.51 27.08 -12.38
CA LEU A 170 -13.39 28.55 -12.44
C LEU A 170 -13.45 29.09 -13.88
N PHE A 171 -12.90 28.38 -14.86
CA PHE A 171 -12.70 28.90 -16.21
C PHE A 171 -13.50 28.19 -17.30
N PHE A 172 -13.93 26.95 -17.08
CA PHE A 172 -14.57 26.11 -18.11
C PHE A 172 -16.00 25.69 -17.73
N ASN A 173 -16.50 26.13 -16.57
CA ASN A 173 -17.87 25.86 -16.16
C ASN A 173 -18.86 26.54 -17.11
N GLY A 174 -19.68 25.75 -17.80
CA GLY A 174 -20.60 26.20 -18.85
C GLY A 174 -20.14 25.94 -20.30
N ILE A 175 -18.87 25.62 -20.54
CA ILE A 175 -18.38 25.17 -21.86
C ILE A 175 -18.26 23.64 -21.84
N GLY A 176 -19.33 22.94 -22.26
CA GLY A 176 -19.33 21.47 -22.30
C GLY A 176 -19.33 20.83 -20.91
N SER A 177 -20.29 21.20 -20.06
CA SER A 177 -20.51 20.69 -18.69
C SER A 177 -20.68 19.17 -18.56
N ASP A 178 -20.68 18.46 -19.68
CA ASP A 178 -20.74 17.00 -19.80
C ASP A 178 -19.35 16.35 -19.92
N SER A 179 -18.28 17.13 -19.74
CA SER A 179 -16.92 16.59 -19.80
C SER A 179 -16.67 15.63 -18.63
N ARG A 180 -16.11 14.45 -18.93
CA ARG A 180 -15.66 13.47 -17.93
C ARG A 180 -14.32 13.84 -17.31
N PHE A 181 -13.93 15.11 -17.41
CA PHE A 181 -12.65 15.62 -16.93
C PHE A 181 -12.48 15.39 -15.43
N VAL A 182 -13.51 15.73 -14.64
CA VAL A 182 -13.47 15.55 -13.17
C VAL A 182 -13.28 14.08 -12.82
N LEU A 183 -14.03 13.17 -13.45
CA LEU A 183 -13.85 11.72 -13.29
C LEU A 183 -12.41 11.28 -13.58
N VAL A 184 -11.81 11.75 -14.68
CA VAL A 184 -10.43 11.40 -15.05
C VAL A 184 -9.43 11.95 -14.03
N ALA A 185 -9.59 13.20 -13.61
CA ALA A 185 -8.73 13.81 -12.61
C ALA A 185 -8.82 13.08 -11.26
N GLU A 186 -10.02 12.75 -10.80
CA GLU A 186 -10.25 11.94 -9.60
C GLU A 186 -9.67 10.53 -9.74
N THR A 187 -9.78 9.90 -10.91
CA THR A 187 -9.13 8.60 -11.21
C THR A 187 -7.62 8.70 -11.03
N VAL A 188 -6.99 9.74 -11.59
CA VAL A 188 -5.55 9.98 -11.47
C VAL A 188 -5.15 10.20 -10.00
N ILE A 189 -5.95 10.95 -9.23
CA ILE A 189 -5.74 11.14 -7.79
C ILE A 189 -5.77 9.80 -7.05
N LEU A 190 -6.80 8.98 -7.27
CA LEU A 190 -6.97 7.69 -6.61
C LEU A 190 -5.88 6.69 -7.00
N MET A 191 -5.45 6.68 -8.25
CA MET A 191 -4.30 5.88 -8.70
C MET A 191 -2.99 6.34 -8.03
N ALA A 192 -2.72 7.65 -7.99
CA ALA A 192 -1.52 8.18 -7.33
C ALA A 192 -1.53 7.88 -5.82
N PHE A 193 -2.67 8.06 -5.16
CA PHE A 193 -2.90 7.62 -3.78
C PHE A 193 -2.59 6.12 -3.62
N GLY A 194 -3.18 5.25 -4.45
CA GLY A 194 -3.02 3.81 -4.32
C GLY A 194 -1.57 3.36 -4.54
N ILE A 195 -0.87 3.92 -5.52
CA ILE A 195 0.55 3.65 -5.77
C ILE A 195 1.41 4.07 -4.55
N SER A 196 1.11 5.22 -3.95
CA SER A 196 1.81 5.68 -2.74
C SER A 196 1.62 4.69 -1.58
N TRP A 197 0.41 4.15 -1.38
CA TRP A 197 0.13 3.19 -0.33
C TRP A 197 0.69 1.79 -0.60
N LEU A 198 0.68 1.32 -1.84
CA LEU A 198 1.35 0.09 -2.24
C LEU A 198 2.87 0.18 -1.99
N THR A 199 3.48 1.32 -2.31
CA THR A 199 4.89 1.59 -1.98
C THR A 199 5.12 1.55 -0.46
N LYS A 200 4.21 2.13 0.33
CA LYS A 200 4.27 2.12 1.80
C LYS A 200 3.99 0.74 2.41
N GLY A 201 3.22 -0.11 1.72
CA GLY A 201 2.98 -1.52 2.03
C GLY A 201 4.11 -2.44 1.59
N GLY A 202 5.20 -1.90 1.05
CA GLY A 202 6.38 -2.66 0.64
C GLY A 202 6.26 -3.35 -0.72
N THR A 203 5.19 -3.12 -1.49
CA THR A 203 5.03 -3.67 -2.86
C THR A 203 6.09 -3.12 -3.81
N LEU A 204 6.40 -1.82 -3.71
CA LEU A 204 7.38 -1.16 -4.57
C LEU A 204 8.61 -0.76 -3.76
N TYR A 205 9.78 -1.12 -4.28
CA TYR A 205 11.08 -0.88 -3.65
C TYR A 205 11.16 -1.30 -2.17
N PRO A 206 10.85 -2.55 -1.84
CA PRO A 206 11.08 -3.10 -0.49
C PRO A 206 12.54 -2.94 -0.06
N ASP A 207 12.79 -2.78 1.25
CA ASP A 207 14.15 -2.90 1.75
C ASP A 207 14.62 -4.33 1.55
N LYS A 208 15.75 -4.50 0.87
CA LYS A 208 16.38 -5.81 0.73
C LYS A 208 17.02 -6.16 2.08
N PRO A 209 16.98 -7.42 2.53
CA PRO A 209 17.82 -7.85 3.63
C PRO A 209 19.28 -7.47 3.31
N VAL A 210 20.02 -6.98 4.30
CA VAL A 210 21.42 -6.60 4.13
C VAL A 210 22.20 -7.89 3.87
N ILE A 211 22.33 -8.24 2.59
CA ILE A 211 23.19 -9.29 2.12
C ILE A 211 24.62 -8.79 2.34
N LYS A 212 25.40 -9.49 3.18
CA LYS A 212 26.85 -9.32 3.22
C LYS A 212 27.39 -9.72 1.83
N LYS A 213 27.57 -8.71 0.97
CA LYS A 213 27.90 -8.77 -0.47
C LYS A 213 29.21 -9.49 -0.82
N ASN A 214 29.90 -10.07 0.14
CA ASN A 214 31.16 -10.78 -0.09
C ASN A 214 30.97 -12.17 -0.70
N MET A 215 29.74 -12.73 -0.73
CA MET A 215 29.49 -14.09 -1.23
C MET A 215 28.84 -14.18 -2.63
N GLU A 216 28.34 -13.09 -3.22
CA GLU A 216 27.65 -13.16 -4.52
C GLU A 216 28.58 -13.56 -5.69
N ASN A 217 29.89 -13.38 -5.53
CA ASN A 217 30.92 -13.74 -6.49
C ASN A 217 31.59 -15.10 -6.19
N GLU A 218 31.15 -15.83 -5.17
CA GLU A 218 31.74 -17.13 -4.80
C GLU A 218 31.03 -18.25 -5.59
N GLU A 219 31.78 -19.01 -6.39
CA GLU A 219 31.25 -20.02 -7.33
C GLU A 219 30.63 -21.26 -6.64
N LYS A 220 30.68 -21.35 -5.30
CA LYS A 220 30.27 -22.54 -4.53
C LYS A 220 29.20 -22.23 -3.48
N LEU A 221 28.01 -21.87 -3.94
CA LEU A 221 26.84 -21.64 -3.09
C LEU A 221 25.90 -22.84 -3.15
N ILE A 222 25.51 -23.35 -1.98
CA ILE A 222 24.52 -24.43 -1.87
C ILE A 222 23.25 -23.87 -1.23
N LYS A 223 22.12 -24.19 -1.85
CA LYS A 223 20.80 -23.87 -1.30
C LYS A 223 20.49 -24.80 -0.13
N VAL A 224 20.15 -24.22 1.02
CA VAL A 224 19.90 -24.97 2.26
C VAL A 224 18.47 -24.85 2.76
N PHE A 225 17.72 -23.85 2.31
CA PHE A 225 16.35 -23.63 2.77
C PHE A 225 15.49 -22.94 1.70
N ILE A 226 14.23 -23.35 1.60
CA ILE A 226 13.18 -22.73 0.79
C ILE A 226 11.95 -22.60 1.66
N GLY A 227 11.51 -21.39 1.95
CA GLY A 227 10.35 -21.19 2.80
C GLY A 227 10.06 -19.72 3.07
N PRO A 228 9.06 -19.43 3.92
CA PRO A 228 8.67 -18.05 4.22
C PRO A 228 9.86 -17.19 4.65
N GLU A 229 9.94 -15.95 4.15
CA GLU A 229 11.00 -15.00 4.48
C GLU A 229 11.32 -14.87 5.98
N PRO A 230 10.34 -14.87 6.92
CA PRO A 230 10.63 -14.84 8.35
C PRO A 230 11.44 -16.03 8.84
N THR A 231 11.14 -17.21 8.29
CA THR A 231 11.74 -18.46 8.70
C THR A 231 13.15 -18.56 8.13
N ALA A 232 13.34 -18.14 6.88
CA ALA A 232 14.67 -17.98 6.29
C ALA A 232 15.54 -16.97 7.06
N LEU A 233 14.99 -15.82 7.49
CA LEU A 233 15.70 -14.83 8.30
C LEU A 233 16.08 -15.36 9.68
N LEU A 234 15.23 -16.20 10.28
CA LEU A 234 15.52 -16.85 11.55
C LEU A 234 16.68 -17.84 11.41
N LEU A 235 16.66 -18.68 10.36
CA LEU A 235 17.73 -19.62 10.07
C LEU A 235 19.04 -18.88 9.75
N MET A 236 18.97 -17.83 8.93
CA MET A 236 20.10 -16.94 8.63
C MET A 236 20.75 -16.38 9.90
N LYS A 237 19.95 -15.92 10.87
CA LYS A 237 20.46 -15.41 12.14
C LYS A 237 21.15 -16.49 12.97
N ARG A 238 20.57 -17.70 13.05
CA ARG A 238 21.18 -18.83 13.77
C ARG A 238 22.49 -19.28 13.10
N LEU A 239 22.54 -19.29 11.77
CA LEU A 239 23.77 -19.57 11.01
C LEU A 239 24.87 -18.53 11.32
N GLU A 240 24.51 -17.26 11.44
CA GLU A 240 25.46 -16.21 11.80
C GLU A 240 26.04 -16.39 13.22
N GLU A 241 25.25 -16.90 14.18
CA GLU A 241 25.71 -17.19 15.55
C GLU A 241 26.80 -18.27 15.59
N ILE A 242 26.80 -19.22 14.64
CA ILE A 242 27.84 -20.25 14.49
C ILE A 242 28.94 -19.84 13.48
N GLY A 243 28.93 -18.58 13.03
CA GLY A 243 29.93 -18.04 12.11
C GLY A 243 29.77 -18.46 10.65
N VAL A 244 28.65 -19.08 10.29
CA VAL A 244 28.33 -19.47 8.90
C VAL A 244 27.72 -18.27 8.17
N LYS A 245 28.33 -17.91 7.04
CA LYS A 245 27.77 -16.86 6.19
C LYS A 245 26.64 -17.42 5.33
N SER A 246 25.57 -16.65 5.17
CA SER A 246 24.41 -17.04 4.36
C SER A 246 23.88 -15.90 3.47
N LEU A 247 23.20 -16.27 2.38
CA LEU A 247 22.71 -15.40 1.32
C LEU A 247 21.26 -15.73 1.00
N ILE A 248 20.35 -14.75 1.08
CA ILE A 248 18.97 -14.91 0.62
C ILE A 248 18.86 -14.40 -0.82
N LYS A 249 18.34 -15.22 -1.73
CA LYS A 249 17.91 -14.77 -3.07
C LYS A 249 16.38 -14.80 -3.15
N ASN A 250 15.81 -13.74 -3.73
CA ASN A 250 14.37 -13.63 -3.97
C ASN A 250 14.15 -13.31 -5.45
N ASP A 251 13.78 -14.33 -6.23
CA ASP A 251 13.67 -14.21 -7.69
C ASP A 251 12.26 -13.80 -8.16
N SER A 252 11.27 -13.69 -7.27
CA SER A 252 9.87 -13.52 -7.69
C SER A 252 9.31 -12.11 -7.46
N ILE A 253 9.31 -11.33 -8.54
CA ILE A 253 8.60 -10.04 -8.69
C ILE A 253 7.09 -10.18 -8.40
N LEU A 254 6.51 -11.36 -8.63
CA LEU A 254 5.07 -11.63 -8.53
C LEU A 254 4.51 -11.62 -7.10
N GLY A 255 5.32 -11.97 -6.10
CA GLY A 255 4.86 -12.07 -4.71
C GLY A 255 4.62 -10.72 -4.02
N TYR A 256 5.27 -9.66 -4.50
CA TYR A 256 5.05 -8.30 -4.00
C TYR A 256 3.64 -7.78 -4.29
N LEU A 257 2.98 -8.31 -5.33
CA LEU A 257 1.64 -7.92 -5.79
C LEU A 257 0.48 -8.49 -4.95
N GLY A 258 0.77 -9.35 -3.96
CA GLY A 258 -0.23 -9.75 -2.95
C GLY A 258 -0.68 -11.21 -2.96
N GLY A 259 0.14 -12.14 -3.44
CA GLY A 259 -0.16 -13.58 -3.36
C GLY A 259 0.83 -14.33 -2.47
N ASN A 260 0.33 -14.85 -1.33
CA ASN A 260 0.97 -15.74 -0.33
C ASN A 260 2.36 -15.29 0.22
N PRO A 261 2.80 -15.71 1.43
CA PRO A 261 4.16 -15.41 1.86
C PRO A 261 5.12 -16.09 0.89
N VAL A 262 5.94 -15.27 0.23
CA VAL A 262 6.88 -15.71 -0.80
C VAL A 262 7.93 -16.59 -0.15
N ASN A 263 8.09 -17.80 -0.66
CA ASN A 263 9.22 -18.64 -0.31
C ASN A 263 10.49 -17.98 -0.85
N VAL A 264 11.46 -17.75 0.03
CA VAL A 264 12.79 -17.26 -0.35
C VAL A 264 13.78 -18.41 -0.31
N ASP A 265 14.78 -18.34 -1.17
CA ASP A 265 15.87 -19.30 -1.20
C ASP A 265 17.02 -18.80 -0.30
N LEU A 266 17.42 -19.58 0.69
CA LEU A 266 18.62 -19.34 1.50
C LEU A 266 19.76 -20.22 1.01
N TYR A 267 20.94 -19.61 0.82
CA TYR A 267 22.17 -20.25 0.41
C TYR A 267 23.26 -20.07 1.47
N ILE A 268 24.19 -21.02 1.55
CA ILE A 268 25.46 -20.92 2.29
C ILE A 268 26.63 -21.29 1.38
N LEU A 269 27.85 -21.07 1.84
CA LEU A 269 29.04 -21.59 1.19
C LEU A 269 29.14 -23.10 1.38
N GLU A 270 29.53 -23.82 0.32
CA GLU A 270 29.77 -25.26 0.36
C GLU A 270 30.75 -25.64 1.49
N ASP A 271 31.81 -24.84 1.68
CA ASP A 271 32.84 -25.07 2.71
C ASP A 271 32.31 -24.95 4.15
N ASP A 272 31.16 -24.32 4.35
CA ASP A 272 30.50 -24.17 5.66
C ASP A 272 29.38 -25.19 5.88
N MET A 273 29.13 -26.10 4.94
CA MET A 273 28.06 -27.10 5.03
C MET A 273 28.21 -27.96 6.28
N ASP A 274 29.40 -28.51 6.54
CA ASP A 274 29.65 -29.38 7.70
C ASP A 274 29.33 -28.71 9.04
N LYS A 275 29.52 -27.39 9.13
CA LYS A 275 29.19 -26.60 10.34
C LYS A 275 27.69 -26.33 10.44
N ALA A 276 27.02 -26.20 9.30
CA ALA A 276 25.63 -25.83 9.21
C ALA A 276 24.66 -27.02 9.31
N THR A 277 25.10 -28.24 8.96
CA THR A 277 24.27 -29.45 8.84
C THR A 277 23.37 -29.67 10.07
N HIS A 278 23.94 -29.72 11.27
CA HIS A 278 23.18 -29.96 12.49
C HIS A 278 22.08 -28.91 12.71
N LEU A 279 22.37 -27.65 12.39
CA LEU A 279 21.42 -26.55 12.57
C LEU A 279 20.31 -26.59 11.52
N ILE A 280 20.65 -26.94 10.27
CA ILE A 280 19.69 -27.06 9.17
C ILE A 280 18.75 -28.23 9.43
N ASP A 281 19.27 -29.37 9.86
CA ASP A 281 18.49 -30.57 10.15
C ASP A 281 17.52 -30.34 11.33
N GLU A 282 18.01 -29.75 12.43
CA GLU A 282 17.16 -29.34 13.56
C GLU A 282 16.04 -28.38 13.10
N PHE A 283 16.34 -27.48 12.17
CA PHE A 283 15.38 -26.50 11.68
C PHE A 283 14.31 -27.14 10.78
N ARG A 284 14.69 -28.13 9.97
CA ARG A 284 13.77 -28.90 9.10
C ARG A 284 12.82 -29.77 9.91
N GLU A 285 13.33 -30.48 10.92
CA GLU A 285 12.49 -31.31 11.81
C GLU A 285 11.43 -30.47 12.53
N ASN A 286 11.79 -29.26 12.99
CA ASN A 286 10.86 -28.35 13.65
C ASN A 286 9.79 -27.77 12.72
N GLU A 287 10.05 -27.65 11.42
CA GLU A 287 9.03 -27.22 10.45
C GLU A 287 8.08 -28.35 10.07
N GLU A 288 8.57 -29.59 9.92
CA GLU A 288 7.72 -30.76 9.63
C GLU A 288 6.68 -30.96 10.74
N ILE A 289 7.10 -30.86 12.00
CA ILE A 289 6.20 -30.97 13.17
C ILE A 289 5.12 -29.87 13.19
N GLN A 290 5.43 -28.66 12.74
CA GLN A 290 4.45 -27.55 12.67
C GLN A 290 3.49 -27.64 11.48
N SER A 291 3.78 -28.50 10.51
CA SER A 291 2.93 -28.71 9.32
C SER A 291 1.93 -29.86 9.48
N GLU A 292 2.14 -30.71 10.49
CA GLU A 292 1.26 -31.86 10.82
C GLU A 292 0.19 -31.55 11.89
N GLU A 293 0.29 -30.41 12.59
CA GLU A 293 -0.72 -29.87 13.53
C GLU A 293 -1.71 -28.89 12.86
#